data_AF-V9G6Q8-F1
#
_entry.id   AF-V9G6Q8-F1
#
_cell.length_a   1.000
_cell.length_b   1.000
_cell.length_c   1.000
_cell.angle_alpha   90.00
_cell.angle_beta   90.00
_cell.angle_gamma   90.00
#
_symmetry.space_group_name_H-M   'P 1'
#
loop_
_entity.id
_entity.type
_entity.pdbx_description
1 polymer ?
#
loop_
_entity_poly.entity_id
_entity_poly.type
_entity_poly.pdbx_seq_one_letter_code
_entity_poly.pdbx_strand_id
1 'polypeptide(L)'
;MVGGGIHNETLCQWTANAIGKPVWAGPAEGSAIGNMVVQWIAQGELSDIWEARAVIRDSFPIKLYEPADVRLWDEAYGLFGDRT
;
A
#
# COMPACT_ATOMS: atom_id res chain seq x y z
N MET A 1 0.55 -0.08 -0.49
CA MET A 1 1.86 0.55 -0.74
C MET A 1 2.24 1.41 0.44
N VAL A 2 3.51 1.39 0.83
CA VAL A 2 4.13 2.24 1.86
C VAL A 2 5.47 2.78 1.34
N GLY A 3 6.13 3.67 2.08
CA GLY A 3 7.38 4.34 1.67
C GLY A 3 7.15 5.60 0.84
N GLY A 4 8.22 6.34 0.53
CA GLY A 4 8.12 7.66 -0.13
C GLY A 4 7.44 7.65 -1.52
N GLY A 5 7.42 6.50 -2.20
CA GLY A 5 6.74 6.35 -3.50
C GLY A 5 5.23 6.64 -3.44
N ILE A 6 4.60 6.54 -2.27
CA ILE A 6 3.16 6.80 -2.13
C ILE A 6 2.78 8.29 -2.34
N HIS A 7 3.76 9.19 -2.29
CA HIS A 7 3.54 10.61 -2.55
C HIS A 7 3.41 10.93 -4.05
N ASN A 8 3.71 9.96 -4.92
CA ASN A 8 3.48 10.08 -6.35
C ASN A 8 2.13 9.42 -6.71
N GLU A 9 1.09 10.26 -6.86
CA GLU A 9 -0.26 9.78 -7.15
C GLU A 9 -0.36 9.01 -8.46
N THR A 10 0.37 9.47 -9.49
CA THR A 10 0.42 8.79 -10.79
C THR A 10 1.02 7.40 -10.66
N LEU A 11 2.11 7.24 -9.91
CA LEU A 11 2.71 5.94 -9.64
C LEU A 11 1.73 5.01 -8.91
N CYS A 12 1.03 5.50 -7.89
CA CYS A 12 0.03 4.71 -7.18
C CYS A 12 -1.13 4.27 -8.08
N GLN A 13 -1.67 5.21 -8.88
CA GLN A 13 -2.75 4.91 -9.82
C GLN A 13 -2.30 3.93 -10.89
N TRP A 14 -1.13 4.14 -11.50
CA TRP A 14 -0.57 3.23 -12.49
C TRP A 14 -0.28 1.85 -11.91
N THR A 15 0.13 1.76 -10.65
CA THR A 15 0.26 0.47 -9.96
C THR A 15 -1.08 -0.24 -9.87
N ALA A 16 -2.16 0.46 -9.46
CA ALA A 16 -3.50 -0.12 -9.39
C ALA A 16 -4.01 -0.59 -10.77
N ASN A 17 -3.77 0.22 -11.79
CA ASN A 17 -4.12 -0.07 -13.18
C ASN A 17 -3.37 -1.31 -13.68
N ALA A 18 -2.05 -1.35 -13.47
CA ALA A 18 -1.16 -2.41 -13.93
C ALA A 18 -1.48 -3.77 -13.30
N ILE A 19 -1.82 -3.81 -12.01
CA ILE A 19 -2.11 -5.07 -11.30
C ILE A 19 -3.59 -5.45 -11.34
N GLY A 20 -4.46 -4.59 -11.88
CA GLY A 20 -5.92 -4.78 -11.91
C GLY A 20 -6.56 -4.93 -10.53
N LYS A 21 -5.96 -4.38 -9.46
CA LYS A 21 -6.45 -4.48 -8.08
C LYS A 21 -6.37 -3.14 -7.34
N PRO A 22 -7.27 -2.89 -6.37
CA PRO A 22 -7.22 -1.68 -5.58
C PRO A 22 -5.89 -1.56 -4.84
N VAL A 23 -5.30 -0.36 -4.85
CA VAL A 23 -4.08 -0.04 -4.13
C VAL A 23 -4.40 0.89 -2.97
N TRP A 24 -4.04 0.45 -1.76
CA TRP A 24 -4.14 1.25 -0.55
C TRP A 24 -2.78 1.89 -0.31
N ALA A 25 -2.69 3.21 -0.37
CA ALA A 25 -1.45 3.96 -0.22
C ALA A 25 -1.41 4.67 1.14
N GLY A 26 -0.43 4.32 1.96
CA GLY A 26 -0.22 4.86 3.31
C GLY A 26 -0.17 3.79 4.40
N PRO A 27 0.41 4.10 5.56
CA PRO A 27 1.26 5.28 5.85
C PRO A 27 2.65 5.17 5.18
N ALA A 28 3.33 6.31 4.93
CA ALA A 28 4.68 6.31 4.33
C ALA A 28 5.69 5.54 5.19
N GLU A 29 5.64 5.78 6.51
CA GLU A 29 6.58 5.22 7.49
C GLU A 29 6.17 3.83 8.00
N GLY A 30 5.69 2.95 7.11
CA GLY A 30 5.15 1.63 7.48
C GLY A 30 6.10 0.78 8.33
N SER A 31 7.41 0.81 8.03
CA SER A 31 8.42 0.07 8.79
C SER A 31 8.60 0.61 10.21
N ALA A 32 8.67 1.94 10.38
CA ALA A 32 8.82 2.56 11.69
C ALA A 32 7.57 2.35 12.55
N ILE A 33 6.38 2.51 11.96
CA ILE A 33 5.09 2.26 12.63
C ILE A 33 4.98 0.79 13.05
N GLY A 34 5.35 -0.13 12.15
CA GLY A 34 5.39 -1.56 12.46
C GLY A 34 6.30 -1.88 13.65
N ASN A 35 7.47 -1.25 13.74
CA ASN A 35 8.37 -1.40 14.87
C ASN A 35 7.74 -0.91 16.19
N MET A 36 7.15 0.29 16.18
CA MET A 36 6.53 0.87 17.38
C MET A 36 5.40 -0.03 17.92
N VAL A 37 4.49 -0.48 17.06
CA VAL A 37 3.33 -1.26 17.53
C VAL A 37 3.73 -2.63 18.08
N VAL A 38 4.77 -3.29 17.55
CA VAL A 38 5.22 -4.57 18.13
C VAL A 38 5.89 -4.38 19.50
N GLN A 39 6.54 -3.24 19.75
CA GLN A 39 7.04 -2.91 21.08
C GLN A 39 5.90 -2.63 22.05
N TRP A 40 4.85 -1.93 21.62
CA TRP A 40 3.65 -1.71 22.44
C TRP A 40 2.89 -3.00 22.76
N ILE A 41 2.79 -3.94 21.81
CA ILE A 41 2.26 -5.29 22.09
C ILE A 41 3.13 -5.99 23.15
N ALA A 42 4.46 -5.95 23.02
CA ALA A 42 5.37 -6.57 23.98
C ALA A 42 5.29 -5.95 25.38
N GLN A 43 4.91 -4.67 25.48
CA GLN A 43 4.71 -3.96 26.74
C GLN A 43 3.29 -4.15 27.32
N GLY A 44 2.37 -4.77 26.57
CA GLY A 44 0.98 -4.94 26.97
C GLY A 44 0.11 -3.69 26.77
N GLU A 45 0.61 -2.66 26.08
CA GLU A 45 -0.14 -1.45 25.71
C GLU A 45 -1.17 -1.73 24.60
N LEU A 46 -0.91 -2.75 23.77
CA LEU A 46 -1.85 -3.31 22.80
C LEU A 46 -1.99 -4.81 23.03
N SER A 47 -3.21 -5.33 22.96
CA SER A 47 -3.54 -6.72 23.23
C SER A 47 -2.97 -7.67 22.17
N ASP A 48 -3.03 -7.28 20.89
CA ASP A 48 -2.58 -8.11 19.78
C ASP A 48 -2.37 -7.32 18.47
N ILE A 49 -2.03 -8.04 17.40
CA ILE A 49 -1.84 -7.48 16.06
C ILE A 49 -3.12 -6.91 15.44
N TRP A 50 -4.30 -7.36 15.88
CA TRP A 50 -5.57 -6.88 15.35
C TRP A 50 -5.90 -5.50 15.91
N GLU A 51 -5.72 -5.31 17.23
CA GLU A 51 -5.82 -3.99 17.86
C GLU A 51 -4.78 -3.03 17.26
N ALA A 52 -3.53 -3.47 17.10
CA ALA A 52 -2.50 -2.66 16.46
C ALA A 52 -2.90 -2.20 15.04
N ARG A 53 -3.49 -3.08 14.23
CA ARG A 53 -3.97 -2.73 12.88
C ARG A 53 -5.15 -1.76 12.90
N ALA A 54 -6.04 -1.86 13.90
CA ALA A 54 -7.13 -0.91 14.09
C ALA A 54 -6.58 0.48 14.45
N VAL A 55 -5.69 0.56 15.44
CA VAL A 55 -5.02 1.80 15.83
C VAL A 55 -4.28 2.45 14.66
N ILE A 56 -3.52 1.69 13.87
CA ILE A 56 -2.83 2.23 12.69
C ILE A 56 -3.83 2.78 11.67
N ARG A 57 -4.92 2.07 11.40
CA ARG A 57 -5.96 2.51 10.46
C ARG A 57 -6.60 3.83 10.89
N ASP A 58 -6.85 3.98 12.18
CA ASP A 58 -7.52 5.16 12.74
C ASP A 58 -6.55 6.35 12.92
N SER A 59 -5.25 6.10 12.93
CA SER A 59 -4.21 7.12 13.15
C SER A 59 -3.71 7.80 11.88
N PHE A 60 -3.80 7.15 10.71
CA PHE A 60 -3.18 7.64 9.48
C PHE A 60 -4.14 7.63 8.29
N PRO A 61 -4.10 8.65 7.41
CA PRO A 61 -4.86 8.62 6.18
C PRO A 61 -4.32 7.52 5.25
N ILE A 62 -5.25 6.76 4.68
CA ILE A 62 -4.97 5.79 3.61
C ILE A 62 -5.76 6.24 2.39
N LYS A 63 -5.07 6.46 1.26
CA LYS A 63 -5.72 6.78 -0.02
C LYS A 63 -5.93 5.50 -0.81
N LEU A 64 -7.17 5.28 -1.25
CA LEU A 64 -7.55 4.15 -2.10
C LEU A 64 -7.48 4.58 -3.57
N TYR A 65 -6.77 3.79 -4.38
CA TYR A 65 -6.72 3.91 -5.83
C TYR A 65 -7.39 2.68 -6.44
N GLU A 66 -8.52 2.89 -7.10
CA GLU A 66 -9.22 1.85 -7.85
C GLU A 66 -8.58 1.69 -9.24
N PRO A 67 -8.51 0.47 -9.81
CA PRO A 67 -7.96 0.26 -11.14
C PRO A 67 -8.74 1.02 -12.22
N ALA A 68 -8.00 1.64 -13.14
CA ALA A 68 -8.47 2.20 -14.41
C ALA A 68 -7.62 1.65 -15.56
N ASP A 69 -8.09 1.74 -16.80
CA ASP A 69 -7.30 1.43 -18.00
C ASP A 69 -6.55 0.08 -17.99
N VAL A 70 -7.07 -0.94 -17.29
CA VAL A 70 -6.37 -2.22 -17.07
C VAL A 70 -5.96 -2.88 -18.40
N ARG A 71 -6.83 -2.80 -19.42
CA ARG A 71 -6.54 -3.33 -20.76
C ARG A 71 -5.31 -2.70 -21.41
N LEU A 72 -5.11 -1.40 -21.23
CA LEU A 72 -3.94 -0.68 -21.76
C LEU A 72 -2.65 -1.23 -21.14
N TRP A 73 -2.70 -1.55 -19.84
CA TRP A 73 -1.57 -2.14 -19.12
C TRP A 73 -1.31 -3.59 -19.52
N ASP A 74 -2.36 -4.39 -19.72
CA ASP A 74 -2.23 -5.77 -20.21
C ASP A 74 -1.58 -5.81 -21.60
N GLU A 75 -2.01 -4.93 -22.52
CA GLU A 75 -1.42 -4.79 -23.85
C GLU A 75 0.05 -4.36 -23.79
N ALA A 76 0.35 -3.34 -22.98
CA ALA A 76 1.73 -2.86 -22.80
C ALA A 76 2.64 -3.92 -22.18
N TYR A 77 2.14 -4.71 -21.24
CA TYR A 77 2.88 -5.80 -20.62
C TYR A 77 3.17 -6.93 -21.62
N GLY A 78 2.20 -7.28 -22.48
CA GLY A 78 2.42 -8.22 -23.58
C GLY A 78 3.55 -7.77 -24.51
N LEU A 79 3.53 -6.50 -24.93
CA LEU A 79 4.60 -5.92 -25.75
C LEU A 79 5.97 -5.89 -25.05
N PHE A 80 6.01 -5.78 -23.72
CA PHE A 80 7.24 -5.83 -22.96
C PHE A 80 7.81 -7.25 -22.90
N GLY A 81 6.95 -8.25 -22.64
CA GLY A 81 7.34 -9.66 -22.59
C GLY A 81 7.86 -10.19 -23.93
N ASP A 82 7.31 -9.73 -25.05
CA ASP A 82 7.78 -10.10 -26.39
C ASP A 82 9.18 -9.52 -26.74
N ARG A 83 9.68 -8.54 -25.95
CA ARG A 83 10.97 -7.87 -26.19
C ARG A 83 12.11 -8.41 -25.31
N THR A 84 11.83 -9.32 -24.38
CA THR A 84 12.80 -9.93 -23.45
C THR A 84 12.98 -11.40 -23.74
#